data_AF-A0A6A3Z8U9-F1
#
_entry.id   AF-A0A6A3Z8U9-F1
#
_cell.length_a   1.000
_cell.length_b   1.000
_cell.length_c   1.000
_cell.angle_alpha   90.00
_cell.angle_beta   90.00
_cell.angle_gamma   90.00
#
_symmetry.space_group_name_H-M   'P 1'
#
loop_
_entity.id
_entity.type
_entity.pdbx_description
1 polymer ?
#
loop_
_entity_poly.entity_id
_entity_poly.type
_entity_poly.pdbx_seq_one_letter_code
_entity_poly.pdbx_strand_id
1 'polypeptide(L)'
;MKNQQDIMVEGVTAFAPPPATSYRYVIEMKNSKMSIWMEDRTSKKQWYKGDMAKADYVTAANAIPDLTVADYLKCFQDTLDSNLSDSSDVQRKLYPLDSGALRLELVVAVRVLRSMWLAKYTFDLDSVSVERIDILESKLRDQQEELEKLRGEPVPPTYVSDEWGTEGLSRGTRGNTQRSEEGRHRGA
;
A
#
# COMPACT_ATOMS: atom_id res chain seq x y z
N MET A 1 -19.90 -29.83 6.05
CA MET A 1 -18.47 -29.47 6.13
C MET A 1 -18.34 -28.11 5.48
N LYS A 2 -17.92 -27.06 6.20
CA LYS A 2 -17.69 -25.76 5.58
C LYS A 2 -16.42 -25.89 4.73
N ASN A 3 -16.51 -25.62 3.43
CA ASN A 3 -15.35 -25.50 2.55
C ASN A 3 -14.44 -24.43 3.14
N GLN A 4 -13.28 -24.84 3.66
CA GLN A 4 -12.26 -23.90 4.08
C GLN A 4 -11.59 -23.42 2.80
N GLN A 5 -11.89 -22.18 2.41
CA GLN A 5 -11.25 -21.53 1.27
C GLN A 5 -9.82 -21.21 1.64
N ASP A 6 -8.88 -21.60 0.78
CA ASP A 6 -7.54 -21.06 0.84
C ASP A 6 -7.60 -19.57 0.46
N ILE A 7 -6.93 -18.72 1.23
CA ILE A 7 -6.91 -17.27 1.03
C ILE A 7 -5.46 -16.86 0.88
N MET A 8 -5.14 -16.10 -0.17
CA MET A 8 -3.83 -15.48 -0.35
C MET A 8 -4.05 -13.99 -0.61
N VAL A 9 -3.32 -13.15 0.10
CA VAL A 9 -3.31 -11.71 -0.09
C VAL A 9 -1.88 -11.22 -0.21
N GLU A 10 -1.67 -10.25 -1.09
CA GLU A 10 -0.37 -9.63 -1.34
C GLU A 10 -0.49 -8.11 -1.24
N GLY A 11 0.62 -7.45 -0.92
CA GLY A 11 0.66 -6.01 -0.82
C GLY A 11 2.06 -5.44 -0.64
N VAL A 12 2.12 -4.12 -0.54
CA VAL A 12 3.34 -3.35 -0.26
C VAL A 12 3.12 -2.52 0.97
N THR A 13 4.04 -2.58 1.91
CA THR A 13 4.00 -1.79 3.15
C THR A 13 5.33 -1.08 3.40
N ALA A 14 5.32 -0.11 4.31
CA ALA A 14 6.51 0.53 4.84
C ALA A 14 6.37 0.65 6.36
N PHE A 15 7.50 0.69 7.07
CA PHE A 15 7.53 0.79 8.54
C PHE A 15 8.05 2.14 9.05
N ALA A 16 8.45 3.02 8.13
CA ALA A 16 8.82 4.39 8.40
C ALA A 16 8.46 5.26 7.18
N PRO A 17 8.23 6.58 7.37
CA PRO A 17 7.96 7.48 6.25
C PRO A 17 9.11 7.49 5.23
N PRO A 18 8.85 7.86 3.97
CA PRO A 18 9.91 8.09 2.97
C PRO A 18 11.01 9.01 3.54
N PRO A 19 12.30 8.72 3.29
CA PRO A 19 12.82 7.84 2.24
C PRO A 19 13.07 6.37 2.65
N ALA A 20 12.42 5.87 3.69
CA ALA A 20 12.59 4.48 4.13
C ALA A 20 12.24 3.44 3.04
N THR A 21 12.88 2.27 3.10
CA THR A 21 12.57 1.15 2.20
C THR A 21 11.14 0.64 2.40
N SER A 22 10.55 0.14 1.32
CA SER A 22 9.27 -0.56 1.34
C SER A 22 9.47 -2.06 1.24
N TYR A 23 8.50 -2.79 1.73
CA TYR A 23 8.50 -4.24 1.81
C TYR A 23 7.32 -4.78 1.01
N ARG A 24 7.54 -5.83 0.22
CA ARG A 24 6.45 -6.66 -0.28
C ARG A 24 6.10 -7.69 0.76
N TYR A 25 4.83 -8.02 0.87
CA TYR A 25 4.38 -9.07 1.76
C TYR A 25 3.35 -9.97 1.08
N VAL A 26 3.29 -11.20 1.54
CA VAL A 26 2.21 -12.16 1.24
C VAL A 26 1.75 -12.75 2.56
N ILE A 27 0.43 -12.77 2.78
CA ILE A 27 -0.20 -13.53 3.86
C ILE A 27 -1.09 -14.58 3.23
N GLU A 28 -0.87 -15.83 3.61
CA GLU A 28 -1.64 -16.95 3.08
C GLU A 28 -2.27 -17.75 4.22
N MET A 29 -3.50 -18.19 4.03
CA MET A 29 -4.17 -19.19 4.84
C MET A 29 -4.44 -20.42 3.98
N LYS A 30 -3.84 -21.55 4.36
CA LYS A 30 -4.08 -22.88 3.77
C LYS A 30 -4.36 -23.88 4.88
N ASN A 31 -5.37 -24.75 4.71
CA ASN A 31 -5.71 -25.76 5.72
C ASN A 31 -5.89 -25.18 7.14
N SER A 32 -6.49 -23.98 7.27
CA SER A 32 -6.62 -23.22 8.53
C SER A 32 -5.31 -22.81 9.20
N LYS A 33 -4.18 -22.92 8.52
CA LYS A 33 -2.89 -22.43 8.98
C LYS A 33 -2.48 -21.21 8.20
N MET A 34 -1.89 -20.25 8.88
CA MET A 34 -1.43 -19.01 8.29
C MET A 34 0.07 -19.06 8.01
N SER A 35 0.50 -18.39 6.96
CA SER A 35 1.89 -18.08 6.69
C SER A 35 2.05 -16.62 6.30
N ILE A 36 3.23 -16.06 6.60
CA ILE A 36 3.61 -14.69 6.26
C ILE A 36 4.97 -14.75 5.58
N TRP A 37 5.07 -14.14 4.40
CA TRP A 37 6.31 -13.89 3.69
C TRP A 37 6.52 -12.39 3.55
N MET A 38 7.77 -11.94 3.61
CA MET A 38 8.13 -10.53 3.45
C MET A 38 9.46 -10.38 2.71
N GLU A 39 9.53 -9.41 1.80
CA GLU A 39 10.74 -9.05 1.04
C GLU A 39 11.04 -7.56 1.20
N ASP A 40 12.28 -7.21 1.54
CA ASP A 40 12.78 -5.84 1.41
C ASP A 40 13.04 -5.55 -0.08
N ARG A 41 12.30 -4.59 -0.65
CA ARG A 41 12.40 -4.28 -2.10
C ARG A 41 13.75 -3.71 -2.49
N THR A 42 14.50 -3.13 -1.56
CA THR A 42 15.83 -2.56 -1.81
C THR A 42 16.92 -3.63 -1.75
N SER A 43 17.02 -4.35 -0.62
CA SER A 43 18.09 -5.33 -0.41
C SER A 43 17.79 -6.71 -1.01
N LYS A 44 16.52 -6.99 -1.33
CA LYS A 44 16.01 -8.29 -1.81
C LYS A 44 16.14 -9.42 -0.81
N LYS A 45 16.44 -9.12 0.46
CA LYS A 45 16.36 -10.09 1.54
C LYS A 45 14.90 -10.49 1.77
N GLN A 46 14.70 -11.76 2.08
CA GLN A 46 13.37 -12.33 2.28
C GLN A 46 13.30 -13.05 3.63
N TRP A 47 12.11 -13.03 4.21
CA TRP A 47 11.80 -13.68 5.47
C TRP A 47 10.45 -14.38 5.40
N TYR A 48 10.33 -15.50 6.11
CA TYR A 48 9.15 -16.33 6.07
C TYR A 48 8.84 -16.93 7.44
N LYS A 49 7.54 -17.07 7.73
CA LYS A 49 7.03 -17.91 8.81
C LYS A 49 5.79 -18.64 8.32
N GLY A 50 5.83 -19.97 8.36
CA GLY A 50 4.77 -20.84 7.84
C GLY A 50 4.04 -21.62 8.90
N ASP A 51 3.01 -22.36 8.44
CA ASP A 51 2.31 -23.40 9.20
C ASP A 51 1.76 -23.01 10.57
N MET A 52 1.48 -21.72 10.79
CA MET A 52 1.00 -21.20 12.07
C MET A 52 -0.47 -21.56 12.27
N ALA A 53 -0.76 -22.34 13.30
CA ALA A 53 -2.11 -22.50 13.81
C ALA A 53 -2.55 -21.22 14.54
N LYS A 54 -3.87 -21.04 14.69
CA LYS A 54 -4.44 -19.86 15.38
C LYS A 54 -3.81 -19.61 16.75
N ALA A 55 -3.54 -20.67 17.51
CA ALA A 55 -2.96 -20.57 18.86
C ALA A 55 -1.51 -20.05 18.89
N ASP A 56 -0.81 -20.07 17.75
CA ASP A 56 0.59 -19.61 17.67
C ASP A 56 0.70 -18.08 17.68
N TYR A 57 -0.38 -17.38 17.30
CA TYR A 57 -0.42 -15.91 17.26
C TYR A 57 -1.59 -15.31 18.04
N VAL A 58 -2.60 -16.10 18.40
CA VAL A 58 -3.72 -15.69 19.27
C VAL A 58 -3.54 -16.26 20.67
N THR A 59 -3.43 -15.36 21.64
CA THR A 59 -3.35 -15.61 23.07
C THR A 59 -4.56 -15.01 23.77
N ALA A 60 -4.79 -15.36 25.04
CA ALA A 60 -5.87 -14.75 25.82
C ALA A 60 -5.77 -13.20 25.91
N ALA A 61 -4.57 -12.63 25.77
CA ALA A 61 -4.34 -11.19 25.89
C ALA A 61 -4.62 -10.39 24.60
N ASN A 62 -4.67 -11.05 23.44
CA ASN A 62 -4.91 -10.43 22.14
C ASN A 62 -6.12 -11.02 21.39
N ALA A 63 -6.78 -12.05 21.94
CA ALA A 63 -7.90 -12.72 21.30
C ALA A 63 -9.13 -11.82 21.18
N ILE A 64 -9.55 -11.55 19.95
CA ILE A 64 -10.86 -10.99 19.66
C ILE A 64 -11.86 -12.16 19.55
N PRO A 65 -12.97 -12.15 20.32
CA PRO A 65 -13.96 -13.21 20.31
C PRO A 65 -14.53 -13.49 18.92
N ASP A 66 -14.88 -14.75 18.67
CA ASP A 66 -15.55 -15.24 17.45
C ASP A 66 -14.83 -15.04 16.11
N LEU A 67 -13.62 -14.45 16.10
CA LEU A 67 -12.85 -14.30 14.87
C LEU A 67 -12.27 -15.64 14.38
N THR A 68 -12.43 -15.90 13.09
CA THR A 68 -11.80 -17.02 12.37
C THR A 68 -10.38 -16.66 11.91
N VAL A 69 -9.60 -17.65 11.46
CA VAL A 69 -8.26 -17.41 10.89
C VAL A 69 -8.32 -16.43 9.71
N ALA A 70 -9.36 -16.51 8.87
CA ALA A 70 -9.57 -15.60 7.76
C ALA A 70 -9.80 -14.14 8.22
N ASP A 71 -10.53 -13.95 9.33
CA ASP A 71 -10.77 -12.62 9.90
C ASP A 71 -9.48 -12.00 10.45
N TYR A 72 -8.65 -12.80 11.13
CA TYR A 72 -7.32 -12.36 11.57
C TYR A 72 -6.42 -12.02 10.38
N LEU A 73 -6.41 -12.85 9.33
CA LEU A 73 -5.64 -12.58 8.10
C LEU A 73 -6.02 -11.22 7.50
N LYS A 74 -7.32 -10.93 7.39
CA LYS A 74 -7.79 -9.63 6.89
C LYS A 74 -7.42 -8.48 7.81
N CYS A 75 -7.55 -8.66 9.12
CA CYS A 75 -7.11 -7.66 10.09
C CYS A 75 -5.60 -7.34 9.98
N PHE A 76 -4.77 -8.35 9.73
CA PHE A 76 -3.33 -8.17 9.51
C PHE A 76 -3.05 -7.48 8.17
N GLN A 77 -3.76 -7.84 7.10
CA GLN A 77 -3.71 -7.15 5.82
C GLN A 77 -4.02 -5.66 5.99
N ASP A 78 -5.16 -5.33 6.60
CA ASP A 78 -5.59 -3.94 6.82
C ASP A 78 -4.57 -3.15 7.65
N THR A 79 -3.92 -3.80 8.63
CA THR A 79 -2.86 -3.19 9.45
C THR A 79 -1.59 -2.91 8.65
N LEU A 80 -1.25 -3.78 7.69
CA LEU A 80 -0.08 -3.59 6.81
C LEU A 80 -0.35 -2.53 5.73
N ASP A 81 -1.58 -2.44 5.23
CA ASP A 81 -1.98 -1.50 4.19
C ASP A 81 -2.33 -0.10 4.71
N SER A 82 -2.49 0.06 6.03
CA SER A 82 -2.83 1.36 6.63
C SER A 82 -1.73 2.40 6.44
N ASN A 83 -2.08 3.68 6.56
CA ASN A 83 -1.09 4.75 6.58
C ASN A 83 -0.28 4.73 7.88
N LEU A 84 0.98 5.19 7.83
CA LEU A 84 1.89 5.30 8.98
C LEU A 84 1.52 6.41 9.99
N SER A 85 0.24 6.73 10.16
CA SER A 85 -0.20 7.78 11.08
C SER A 85 -0.19 7.29 12.53
N ASP A 86 0.44 8.06 13.41
CA ASP A 86 0.42 7.82 14.86
C ASP A 86 -1.00 7.94 15.47
N SER A 87 -1.94 8.54 14.73
CA SER A 87 -3.34 8.68 15.15
C SER A 87 -4.24 7.52 14.73
N SER A 88 -3.70 6.51 14.05
CA SER A 88 -4.52 5.38 13.57
C SER A 88 -4.74 4.35 14.66
N ASP A 89 -5.89 3.66 14.61
CA ASP A 89 -6.23 2.58 15.53
C ASP A 89 -5.41 1.30 15.27
N VAL A 90 -4.43 1.34 14.36
CA VAL A 90 -3.58 0.21 14.02
C VAL A 90 -2.13 0.65 13.95
N GLN A 91 -1.19 -0.20 14.34
CA GLN A 91 0.24 0.09 14.24
C GLN A 91 0.98 -1.15 13.74
N ARG A 92 2.05 -0.91 13.00
CA ARG A 92 2.99 -1.94 12.56
C ARG A 92 4.42 -1.53 12.85
N LYS A 93 5.23 -2.47 13.31
CA LYS A 93 6.65 -2.26 13.58
C LYS A 93 7.45 -3.47 13.11
N LEU A 94 8.68 -3.23 12.72
CA LEU A 94 9.61 -4.25 12.25
C LEU A 94 10.93 -4.10 12.98
N TYR A 95 11.42 -5.18 13.57
CA TYR A 95 12.66 -5.20 14.34
C TYR A 95 13.62 -6.26 13.79
N PRO A 96 14.89 -5.93 13.55
CA PRO A 96 15.90 -6.95 13.28
C PRO A 96 16.18 -7.78 14.53
N LEU A 97 16.41 -9.09 14.35
CA LEU A 97 16.84 -10.01 15.39
C LEU A 97 18.30 -10.45 15.13
N ASP A 98 18.99 -10.88 16.18
CA ASP A 98 20.43 -11.20 16.14
C ASP A 98 20.80 -12.34 15.15
N SER A 99 19.84 -13.19 14.78
CA SER A 99 20.00 -14.28 13.82
C SER A 99 19.84 -13.88 12.35
N GLY A 100 19.61 -12.59 12.07
CA GLY A 100 19.22 -12.11 10.74
C GLY A 100 17.74 -12.32 10.43
N ALA A 101 16.96 -12.88 11.37
CA ALA A 101 15.51 -12.92 11.34
C ALA A 101 14.89 -11.53 11.57
N LEU A 102 13.59 -11.41 11.31
CA LEU A 102 12.81 -10.19 11.57
C LEU A 102 11.64 -10.49 12.51
N ARG A 103 11.39 -9.56 13.44
CA ARG A 103 10.16 -9.55 14.22
C ARG A 103 9.20 -8.52 13.66
N LEU A 104 8.09 -9.00 13.12
CA LEU A 104 6.93 -8.19 12.75
C LEU A 104 6.00 -8.06 13.96
N GLU A 105 5.70 -6.84 14.36
CA GLU A 105 4.68 -6.55 15.37
C GLU A 105 3.50 -5.80 14.74
N LEU A 106 2.30 -6.33 14.94
CA LEU A 106 1.04 -5.69 14.55
C LEU A 106 0.24 -5.39 15.81
N VAL A 107 -0.24 -4.17 15.95
CA VAL A 107 -1.06 -3.74 17.09
C VAL A 107 -2.38 -3.20 16.56
N VAL A 108 -3.47 -3.68 17.13
CA VAL A 108 -4.84 -3.25 16.79
C VAL A 108 -5.49 -2.71 18.05
N ALA A 109 -5.88 -1.44 18.01
CA ALA A 109 -6.61 -0.77 19.06
C ALA A 109 -8.11 -1.04 18.91
N VAL A 110 -8.68 -1.69 19.91
CA VAL A 110 -10.10 -2.00 19.98
C VAL A 110 -10.72 -1.16 21.09
N ARG A 111 -11.69 -0.32 20.73
CA ARG A 111 -12.46 0.44 21.71
C ARG A 111 -13.52 -0.45 22.34
N VAL A 112 -13.38 -0.68 23.65
CA VAL A 112 -14.35 -1.45 24.45
C VAL A 112 -14.95 -0.50 25.48
N LEU A 113 -16.22 -0.14 25.29
CA LEU A 113 -16.90 0.86 26.09
C LEU A 113 -16.12 2.20 26.10
N ARG A 114 -15.62 2.61 27.27
CA ARG A 114 -14.85 3.85 27.48
C ARG A 114 -13.34 3.61 27.53
N SER A 115 -12.90 2.36 27.36
CA SER A 115 -11.50 1.96 27.42
C SER A 115 -11.00 1.57 26.04
N MET A 116 -9.69 1.71 25.84
CA MET A 116 -9.00 1.23 24.65
C MET A 116 -8.17 0.01 25.05
N TRP A 117 -8.41 -1.10 24.36
CA TRP A 117 -7.65 -2.34 24.52
C TRP A 117 -6.75 -2.51 23.30
N LEU A 118 -5.47 -2.85 23.51
CA LEU A 118 -4.49 -3.03 22.44
C LEU A 118 -4.21 -4.52 22.26
N ALA A 119 -4.70 -5.09 21.16
CA ALA A 119 -4.39 -6.45 20.76
C ALA A 119 -3.06 -6.44 19.99
N LYS A 120 -2.00 -6.98 20.59
CA LYS A 120 -0.67 -7.09 19.99
C LYS A 120 -0.43 -8.49 19.46
N TYR A 121 0.03 -8.58 18.22
CA TYR A 121 0.44 -9.80 17.53
C TYR A 121 1.92 -9.69 17.16
N THR A 122 2.66 -10.78 17.28
CA THR A 122 4.11 -10.79 17.06
C THR A 122 4.50 -12.02 16.26
N PHE A 123 5.26 -11.82 15.19
CA PHE A 123 5.69 -12.87 14.28
C PHE A 123 7.20 -12.78 14.07
N ASP A 124 7.91 -13.82 14.49
CA ASP A 124 9.34 -13.97 14.21
C ASP A 124 9.50 -14.71 12.87
N LEU A 125 9.87 -13.96 11.84
CA LEU A 125 10.07 -14.42 10.47
C LEU A 125 11.55 -14.82 10.26
N ASP A 126 11.77 -16.07 9.91
CA ASP A 126 13.10 -16.61 9.68
C ASP A 126 13.64 -16.12 8.33
N SER A 127 14.95 -15.90 8.25
CA SER A 127 15.59 -15.52 6.98
C SER A 127 15.48 -16.66 5.98
N VAL A 128 15.04 -16.34 4.77
CA VAL A 128 15.03 -17.27 3.65
C VAL A 128 16.35 -17.11 2.89
N SER A 129 17.03 -18.21 2.61
CA SER A 129 18.17 -18.20 1.70
C SER A 129 17.67 -17.93 0.28
N VAL A 130 17.88 -16.71 -0.21
CA VAL A 130 17.49 -16.33 -1.56
C VAL A 130 18.64 -16.64 -2.51
N GLU A 131 18.40 -17.46 -3.53
CA GLU A 131 19.42 -17.71 -4.53
C GLU A 131 19.61 -16.47 -5.42
N ARG A 132 20.79 -16.34 -6.03
CA ARG A 132 21.10 -15.18 -6.88
C ARG A 132 20.13 -15.04 -8.06
N ILE A 133 19.57 -16.16 -8.54
CA ILE A 133 18.58 -16.18 -9.63
C ILE A 133 17.27 -15.54 -9.15
N ASP A 134 16.76 -15.93 -7.99
CA ASP A 134 15.53 -15.35 -7.40
C ASP A 134 15.67 -13.85 -7.14
N ILE A 135 16.87 -13.40 -6.73
CA ILE A 135 17.16 -11.96 -6.58
C ILE A 135 17.05 -11.24 -7.93
N LEU A 136 17.59 -11.83 -9.00
CA LEU A 136 17.55 -11.23 -10.33
C LEU A 136 16.14 -11.21 -10.90
N GLU A 137 15.35 -12.27 -10.72
CA GLU A 137 13.94 -12.30 -11.09
C GLU A 137 13.13 -11.26 -10.31
N SER A 138 13.36 -11.13 -9.01
CA SER A 138 12.74 -10.09 -8.19
C SER A 138 13.10 -8.69 -8.69
N LYS A 139 14.36 -8.43 -9.03
CA LYS A 139 14.79 -7.14 -9.63
C LYS A 139 14.16 -6.87 -10.99
N LEU A 140 14.05 -7.90 -11.84
CA LEU A 140 13.43 -7.76 -13.15
C LEU A 140 11.94 -7.40 -13.03
N ARG A 141 11.24 -8.00 -12.07
CA ARG A 141 9.85 -7.64 -11.75
C ARG A 141 9.71 -6.19 -11.29
N ASP A 142 10.63 -5.71 -10.44
CA ASP A 142 10.63 -4.29 -10.02
C ASP A 142 10.84 -3.35 -11.21
N GLN A 143 11.79 -3.67 -12.09
CA GLN A 143 12.05 -2.86 -13.27
C GLN A 143 10.85 -2.83 -14.22
N GLN A 144 10.17 -3.96 -14.38
CA GLN A 144 8.96 -4.05 -15.18
C GLN A 144 7.81 -3.20 -14.58
N GLU A 145 7.63 -3.22 -13.26
CA GLU A 145 6.64 -2.41 -12.53
C GLU A 145 6.88 -0.90 -12.74
N GLU A 146 8.13 -0.44 -12.63
CA GLU A 146 8.48 0.96 -12.89
C GLU A 146 8.30 1.36 -14.36
N LEU A 147 8.62 0.47 -15.31
CA LEU A 147 8.38 0.72 -16.74
C LEU A 147 6.89 0.86 -17.06
N GLU A 148 6.04 0.04 -16.45
CA GLU A 148 4.58 0.14 -16.63
C GLU A 148 4.03 1.44 -16.06
N LYS A 149 4.54 1.89 -14.92
CA LYS A 149 4.20 3.18 -14.33
C LYS A 149 4.54 4.35 -15.24
N LEU A 150 5.73 4.35 -15.85
CA LEU A 150 6.15 5.39 -16.80
C LEU A 150 5.35 5.36 -18.11
N ARG A 151 4.97 4.17 -18.59
CA ARG A 151 4.11 4.04 -19.79
C ARG A 151 2.68 4.49 -19.57
N GLY A 152 2.23 4.53 -18.31
CA GLY A 152 0.92 5.03 -17.91
C GLY A 152 0.84 6.55 -17.71
N GLU A 153 1.96 7.28 -17.74
CA GLU A 153 1.94 8.75 -17.67
C GLU A 153 1.43 9.35 -19.00
N PRO A 154 0.35 10.16 -18.98
CA PRO A 154 -0.09 10.86 -20.18
C PRO A 154 0.96 11.88 -20.60
N VAL A 155 1.52 11.71 -21.80
CA VAL A 155 2.42 12.69 -22.41
C VAL A 155 1.68 14.02 -22.51
N PRO A 156 2.15 15.11 -21.88
CA PRO A 156 1.51 16.42 -22.05
C PRO A 156 1.58 16.81 -23.53
N PRO A 157 0.51 17.38 -24.11
CA PRO A 157 0.51 17.74 -25.52
C PRO A 157 1.67 18.68 -25.79
N THR A 158 2.61 18.23 -26.63
CA THR A 158 3.67 19.09 -27.15
C THR A 158 3.01 20.21 -27.94
N TYR A 159 3.06 21.44 -27.40
CA TYR A 159 2.66 22.63 -28.15
C TYR A 159 3.60 22.75 -29.35
N VAL A 160 3.09 22.41 -30.53
CA VAL A 160 3.76 22.73 -31.79
C VAL A 160 3.50 24.20 -32.03
N SER A 161 4.55 25.02 -31.89
CA SER A 161 4.52 26.41 -32.34
C SER A 161 4.53 26.40 -33.86
N ASP A 162 3.36 26.55 -34.47
CA ASP A 162 3.24 26.86 -35.89
C ASP A 162 3.63 28.33 -36.10
N GLU A 163 4.90 28.57 -36.42
CA GLU A 163 5.37 29.82 -37.03
C GLU A 163 5.56 29.63 -38.54
N TRP A 164 5.38 30.75 -39.27
CA TRP A 164 5.49 30.99 -40.73
C TRP A 164 4.21 30.67 -41.52
N GLY A 165 3.36 31.65 -41.87
CA GLY A 165 3.56 32.77 -42.81
C GLY A 165 2.61 32.54 -44.01
N THR A 166 1.81 33.45 -44.55
CA THR A 166 2.10 34.80 -45.05
C THR A 166 0.79 35.57 -45.39
N GLU A 167 0.83 36.89 -45.15
CA GLU A 167 0.24 38.02 -45.92
C GLU A 167 -1.21 38.00 -46.42
N GLY A 168 -1.97 39.04 -46.01
CA GLY A 168 -3.29 39.36 -46.54
C GLY A 168 -3.81 40.71 -46.03
N LEU A 169 -3.16 41.79 -46.44
CA LEU A 169 -3.56 43.18 -46.20
C LEU A 169 -4.91 43.50 -46.88
N SER A 170 -5.99 43.79 -46.13
CA SER A 170 -6.88 44.95 -46.41
C SER A 170 -8.14 45.06 -45.54
N ARG A 171 -8.22 46.23 -44.89
CA ARG A 171 -9.41 47.10 -44.71
C ARG A 171 -10.62 46.52 -43.98
N GLY A 172 -10.67 46.83 -42.69
CA GLY A 172 -11.92 46.96 -41.96
C GLY A 172 -12.74 48.18 -42.40
N THR A 173 -14.06 48.06 -42.35
CA THR A 173 -14.99 49.03 -41.73
C THR A 173 -16.45 48.57 -41.91
N ARG A 174 -17.30 49.01 -40.96
CA ARG A 174 -18.75 48.78 -40.77
C ARG A 174 -19.04 47.47 -40.04
N GLY A 175 -19.47 47.46 -38.78
CA GLY A 175 -20.36 48.40 -38.11
C GLY A 175 -21.77 47.81 -38.16
N ASN A 176 -22.18 47.17 -37.07
CA ASN A 176 -23.59 47.13 -36.72
C ASN A 176 -23.78 46.93 -35.21
N THR A 177 -24.20 48.03 -34.60
CA THR A 177 -24.97 48.16 -33.37
C THR A 177 -26.10 47.15 -33.26
N GLN A 178 -26.24 46.54 -32.08
CA GLN A 178 -27.49 46.28 -31.35
C GLN A 178 -27.09 45.49 -30.08
N ARG A 179 -27.65 45.67 -28.88
CA ARG A 179 -28.67 46.56 -28.31
C ARG A 179 -28.85 46.03 -26.89
N SER A 180 -28.90 46.94 -25.90
CA SER A 180 -29.53 46.82 -24.57
C SER A 180 -29.14 45.61 -23.69
N GLU A 181 -29.07 45.66 -22.37
CA GLU A 181 -29.81 46.47 -21.40
C GLU A 181 -29.09 46.29 -20.04
N GLU A 182 -29.20 47.30 -19.18
CA GLU A 182 -29.43 47.24 -17.73
C GLU A 182 -28.86 46.03 -16.94
N GLY A 183 -28.10 46.18 -15.86
CA GLY A 183 -27.94 47.28 -14.93
C GLY A 183 -27.55 46.73 -13.55
N ARG A 184 -27.30 47.65 -12.63
CA ARG A 184 -27.33 47.50 -11.15
C ARG A 184 -26.02 47.09 -10.43
N HIS A 185 -25.28 48.15 -10.06
CA HIS A 185 -25.06 48.66 -8.69
C HIS A 185 -24.31 47.86 -7.59
N ARG A 186 -23.48 48.66 -6.89
CA ARG A 186 -22.87 48.56 -5.55
C ARG A 186 -21.60 47.71 -5.50
N GLY A 187 -20.56 48.11 -4.80
CA GLY A 187 -20.34 49.20 -3.85
C GLY A 187 -18.96 48.98 -3.23
N ALA A 188 -18.43 50.03 -2.62
CA ALA A 188 -17.17 50.07 -1.88
C ALA A 188 -17.04 48.99 -0.80
#